data_AF-A0A4P8L2C3-F1
#
_entry.id   AF-A0A4P8L2C3-F1
#
_cell.length_a   1.000
_cell.length_b   1.000
_cell.length_c   1.000
_cell.angle_alpha   90.00
_cell.angle_beta   90.00
_cell.angle_gamma   90.00
#
_symmetry.space_group_name_H-M   'P 1'
#
loop_
_entity.id
_entity.type
_entity.pdbx_description
1 polymer ?
#
loop_
_entity_poly.entity_id
_entity_poly.type
_entity_poly.pdbx_seq_one_letter_code
_entity_poly.pdbx_strand_id
1 'polypeptide(L)'
;MKWRQTLGYLLILLAVGGYYYYFEVVVKEREEAAARSARQVFDLEVDRVAALEIVPKDGETVVLEKEAGTWRLAAPVATEADGAAVQGLLNSLASLEAEREVASSAEDLEPFGLSTPALQLRFKDGETWRTLSLGNRNPTGDSYYARVDAERRVFLVASGQWGVLHKGVSELRRRDLFSFENSDVKELRVSWSDGREVAVVRSSGGAWEVSGRSEPAIKAAKVERVLDEIRWLRARDFLEDGPVNLPAHGLDPPLVKVELHLSDGGRASLALGRKGDEGDLAALGSELPFVVTVSGDLLDRLPDSLADLEDRSLIALDAERVNEVAWTVAGETGRAVSRGETGWALEKAGGEFKELNDSWRIRSLFWELQDLEFDEKPASPPPVPDPVHGRLALFEGAEPLGELLWEDPERQGADQVTVWVREGSELKAVGLEPEKLRRLEEKIRAVTAAES
;
A
#
# COMPACT_ATOMS: atom_id res chain seq x y z
N MET A 1 -16.22 -53.00 17.83
CA MET A 1 -16.31 -51.87 18.81
C MET A 1 -17.78 -51.48 18.96
N LYS A 2 -18.25 -51.21 20.18
CA LYS A 2 -19.66 -50.93 20.48
C LYS A 2 -20.02 -49.49 20.08
N TRP A 3 -20.32 -49.25 18.81
CA TRP A 3 -20.62 -47.93 18.22
C TRP A 3 -21.71 -47.12 18.95
N ARG A 4 -22.63 -47.82 19.65
CA ARG A 4 -23.67 -47.21 20.49
C ARG A 4 -23.09 -46.53 21.74
N GLN A 5 -22.00 -47.05 22.28
CA GLN A 5 -21.32 -46.46 23.43
C GLN A 5 -20.47 -45.25 23.01
N THR A 6 -19.80 -45.32 21.85
CA THR A 6 -19.06 -44.17 21.30
C THR A 6 -20.00 -43.02 20.92
N LEU A 7 -21.20 -43.31 20.42
CA LEU A 7 -22.22 -42.30 20.15
C LEU A 7 -22.71 -41.62 21.45
N GLY A 8 -22.89 -42.40 22.52
CA GLY A 8 -23.22 -41.86 23.84
C GLY A 8 -22.12 -40.94 24.40
N TYR A 9 -20.84 -41.34 24.28
CA TYR A 9 -19.73 -40.49 24.71
C TYR A 9 -19.59 -39.23 23.85
N LEU A 10 -19.84 -39.30 22.54
CA LEU A 10 -19.83 -38.13 21.66
C LEU A 10 -20.94 -37.12 22.04
N LEU A 11 -22.14 -37.60 22.33
CA LEU A 11 -23.24 -36.72 22.77
C LEU A 11 -22.94 -36.05 24.11
N ILE A 12 -22.33 -36.77 25.06
CA ILE A 12 -21.87 -36.19 26.32
C ILE A 12 -20.77 -35.16 26.08
N LEU A 13 -19.79 -35.46 25.23
CA LEU A 13 -18.72 -34.53 24.87
C LEU A 13 -19.28 -33.25 24.26
N LEU A 14 -20.24 -33.35 23.34
CA LEU A 14 -20.89 -32.19 22.72
C LEU A 14 -21.72 -31.39 23.73
N ALA A 15 -22.42 -32.06 24.66
CA ALA A 15 -23.17 -31.37 25.70
C ALA A 15 -22.24 -30.62 26.68
N VAL A 16 -21.13 -31.24 27.09
CA VAL A 16 -20.13 -30.62 27.97
C VAL A 16 -19.39 -29.49 27.23
N GLY A 17 -18.98 -29.72 25.98
CA GLY A 17 -18.32 -28.72 25.14
C GLY A 17 -19.24 -27.53 24.85
N GLY A 18 -20.52 -27.78 24.56
CA GLY A 18 -21.53 -26.74 24.37
C GLY A 18 -21.82 -25.96 25.65
N TYR A 19 -21.90 -26.64 26.80
CA TYR A 19 -22.05 -25.99 28.11
C TYR A 19 -20.83 -25.10 28.43
N TYR A 20 -19.62 -25.63 28.26
CA TYR A 20 -18.38 -24.89 28.47
C TYR A 20 -18.29 -23.68 27.54
N TYR A 21 -18.56 -23.85 26.24
CA TYR A 21 -18.59 -22.74 25.28
C TYR A 21 -19.63 -21.67 25.68
N TYR A 22 -20.84 -22.08 26.06
CA TYR A 22 -21.87 -21.12 26.44
C TYR A 22 -21.51 -20.33 27.70
N PHE A 23 -21.04 -20.99 28.76
CA PHE A 23 -20.76 -20.30 30.03
C PHE A 23 -19.41 -19.57 30.04
N GLU A 24 -18.35 -20.19 29.53
CA GLU A 24 -16.99 -19.62 29.62
C GLU A 24 -16.70 -18.62 28.48
N VAL A 25 -17.35 -18.77 27.33
CA VAL A 25 -17.19 -17.83 26.20
C VAL A 25 -18.36 -16.85 26.17
N VAL A 26 -19.59 -17.32 25.93
CA VAL A 26 -20.72 -16.41 25.63
C VAL A 26 -21.19 -15.62 26.84
N VAL A 27 -21.39 -16.25 28.01
CA VAL A 27 -21.86 -15.55 29.22
C VAL A 27 -20.79 -14.60 29.74
N LYS A 28 -19.54 -15.06 29.81
CA LYS A 28 -18.40 -14.23 30.24
C LYS A 28 -18.18 -13.03 29.32
N GLU A 29 -18.21 -13.21 28.01
CA GLU A 29 -18.14 -12.10 27.05
C GLU A 29 -19.28 -11.10 27.24
N ARG A 30 -20.50 -11.56 27.53
CA ARG A 30 -21.65 -10.70 27.83
C ARG A 30 -21.49 -9.93 29.13
N GLU A 31 -21.00 -10.58 30.19
CA GLU A 31 -20.72 -9.95 31.48
C GLU A 31 -19.61 -8.90 31.35
N GLU A 32 -18.53 -9.22 30.63
CA GLU A 32 -17.44 -8.30 30.34
C GLU A 32 -17.88 -7.16 29.42
N ALA A 33 -18.72 -7.42 28.42
CA ALA A 33 -19.30 -6.38 27.56
C ALA A 33 -20.25 -5.46 28.34
N ALA A 34 -21.09 -6.02 29.22
CA ALA A 34 -21.95 -5.25 30.10
C ALA A 34 -21.14 -4.42 31.11
N ALA A 35 -20.06 -4.98 31.67
CA ALA A 35 -19.16 -4.27 32.56
C ALA A 35 -18.39 -3.15 31.84
N ARG A 36 -17.95 -3.38 30.60
CA ARG A 36 -17.32 -2.34 29.75
C ARG A 36 -18.31 -1.23 29.43
N SER A 37 -19.52 -1.56 28.97
CA SER A 37 -20.57 -0.58 28.70
C SER A 37 -20.94 0.23 29.95
N ALA A 38 -20.99 -0.40 31.13
CA ALA A 38 -21.23 0.31 32.39
C ALA A 38 -20.09 1.27 32.79
N ARG A 39 -18.87 1.06 32.27
CA ARG A 39 -17.72 1.95 32.48
C ARG A 39 -17.58 2.99 31.38
N GLN A 40 -18.29 2.86 30.26
CA GLN A 40 -18.22 3.84 29.19
C GLN A 40 -18.66 5.22 29.69
N VAL A 41 -17.90 6.22 29.27
CA VAL A 41 -18.14 7.62 29.62
C VAL A 41 -19.32 8.17 28.85
N PHE A 42 -19.50 7.73 27.60
CA PHE A 42 -20.56 8.17 26.70
C PHE A 42 -21.28 6.98 26.08
N ASP A 43 -22.60 7.09 25.97
CA ASP A 43 -23.41 6.28 25.05
C ASP A 43 -23.52 7.07 23.73
N LEU A 44 -22.48 6.96 22.91
CA LEU A 44 -22.30 7.79 21.70
C LEU A 44 -22.49 6.96 20.44
N GLU A 45 -23.47 7.34 19.61
CA GLU A 45 -23.58 6.87 18.23
C GLU A 45 -22.74 7.75 17.32
N VAL A 46 -21.57 7.25 16.88
CA VAL A 46 -20.58 8.02 16.11
C VAL A 46 -21.17 8.68 14.86
N ASP A 47 -22.07 8.00 14.15
CA ASP A 47 -22.68 8.51 12.92
C ASP A 47 -23.57 9.74 13.14
N ARG A 48 -24.10 9.92 14.36
CA ARG A 48 -24.91 11.08 14.75
C ARG A 48 -24.10 12.31 15.09
N VAL A 49 -22.78 12.18 15.24
CA VAL A 49 -21.92 13.32 15.57
C VAL A 49 -21.80 14.22 14.35
N ALA A 50 -22.23 15.48 14.52
CA ALA A 50 -22.27 16.47 13.43
C ALA A 50 -21.15 17.52 13.51
N ALA A 51 -20.57 17.71 14.70
CA ALA A 51 -19.49 18.66 14.93
C ALA A 51 -18.59 18.19 16.07
N LEU A 52 -17.32 18.57 16.02
CA LEU A 52 -16.31 18.28 17.04
C LEU A 52 -15.37 19.49 17.16
N GLU A 53 -15.11 19.93 18.39
CA GLU A 53 -14.11 20.93 18.72
C GLU A 53 -13.06 20.31 19.66
N ILE A 54 -11.80 20.53 19.33
CA ILE A 54 -10.64 20.12 20.12
C ILE A 54 -9.98 21.40 20.63
N VAL A 55 -10.08 21.63 21.93
CA VAL A 55 -9.58 22.82 22.60
C VAL A 55 -8.43 22.40 23.51
N PRO A 56 -7.19 22.35 23.01
CA PRO A 56 -6.02 22.13 23.85
C PRO A 56 -5.81 23.35 24.77
N LYS A 57 -5.18 23.14 25.93
CA LYS A 57 -4.80 24.23 26.83
C LYS A 57 -3.84 25.21 26.16
N ASP A 58 -2.87 24.66 25.46
CA ASP A 58 -1.80 25.36 24.77
C ASP A 58 -1.90 24.97 23.28
N GLY A 59 -2.25 25.90 22.41
CA GLY A 59 -2.38 25.67 20.98
C GLY A 59 -3.66 26.23 20.37
N GLU A 60 -3.87 25.92 19.09
CA GLU A 60 -5.04 26.37 18.35
C GLU A 60 -6.24 25.43 18.58
N THR A 61 -7.43 26.03 18.63
CA THR A 61 -8.67 25.24 18.65
C THR A 61 -8.93 24.66 17.26
N VAL A 62 -9.13 23.35 17.21
CA VAL A 62 -9.54 22.66 15.98
C VAL A 62 -11.05 22.55 15.97
N VAL A 63 -11.70 23.01 14.90
CA VAL A 63 -13.15 22.86 14.72
C VAL A 63 -13.39 22.02 13.48
N LEU A 64 -14.16 20.95 13.65
CA LEU A 64 -14.55 20.00 12.62
C LEU A 64 -16.07 20.00 12.49
N GLU A 65 -16.56 20.05 11.25
CA GLU A 65 -17.99 20.01 10.93
C GLU A 65 -18.25 18.96 9.86
N LYS A 66 -19.39 18.26 9.98
CA LYS A 66 -19.83 17.27 9.01
C LYS A 66 -20.76 17.94 8.00
N GLU A 67 -20.28 18.15 6.78
CA GLU A 67 -21.01 18.75 5.68
C GLU A 67 -21.33 17.71 4.59
N ALA A 68 -22.60 17.54 4.24
CA ALA A 68 -23.04 16.58 3.22
C ALA A 68 -22.51 15.13 3.40
N GLY A 69 -22.23 14.74 4.65
CA GLY A 69 -21.69 13.42 4.99
C GLY A 69 -20.17 13.36 5.13
N THR A 70 -19.45 14.41 4.75
CA THR A 70 -17.98 14.48 4.79
C THR A 70 -17.50 15.42 5.89
N TRP A 71 -16.45 15.03 6.60
CA TRP A 71 -15.84 15.89 7.62
C TRP A 71 -14.96 16.99 6.98
N ARG A 72 -15.10 18.21 7.47
CA ARG A 72 -14.30 19.36 7.09
C ARG A 72 -13.72 20.03 8.31
N LEU A 73 -12.50 20.54 8.18
CA LEU A 73 -11.86 21.37 9.18
C LEU A 73 -12.29 22.82 8.93
N ALA A 74 -13.05 23.39 9.84
CA ALA A 74 -13.58 24.75 9.76
C ALA A 74 -12.61 25.78 10.35
N ALA A 75 -11.86 25.40 11.40
CA ALA A 75 -10.84 26.23 12.03
C ALA A 75 -9.67 25.38 12.55
N PRO A 76 -8.43 25.91 12.55
CA PRO A 76 -8.04 27.28 12.20
C PRO A 76 -7.92 27.55 10.68
N VAL A 77 -7.89 26.52 9.84
CA VAL A 77 -7.76 26.65 8.38
C VAL A 77 -8.88 25.87 7.69
N ALA A 78 -9.72 26.55 6.91
CA ALA A 78 -10.83 25.92 6.22
C ALA A 78 -10.33 24.94 5.13
N THR A 79 -10.46 23.63 5.37
CA THR A 79 -10.00 22.58 4.44
C THR A 79 -10.76 21.26 4.64
N GLU A 80 -10.53 20.30 3.75
CA GLU A 80 -11.04 18.94 3.91
C GLU A 80 -10.31 18.23 5.07
N ALA A 81 -11.06 17.50 5.89
CA ALA A 81 -10.49 16.72 6.98
C ALA A 81 -10.11 15.31 6.51
N ASP A 82 -9.13 14.69 7.16
CA ASP A 82 -8.88 13.26 7.03
C ASP A 82 -10.01 12.51 7.77
N GLY A 83 -10.97 12.02 7.00
CA GLY A 83 -12.15 11.34 7.54
C GLY A 83 -11.79 10.11 8.39
N ALA A 84 -10.71 9.40 8.07
CA ALA A 84 -10.27 8.24 8.85
C ALA A 84 -9.69 8.67 10.20
N ALA A 85 -8.92 9.77 10.23
CA ALA A 85 -8.39 10.34 11.47
C ALA A 85 -9.53 10.84 12.39
N VAL A 86 -10.52 11.54 11.82
CA VAL A 86 -11.71 11.99 12.58
C VAL A 86 -12.52 10.81 13.09
N GLN A 87 -12.77 9.80 12.25
CA GLN A 87 -13.48 8.59 12.65
C GLN A 87 -12.77 7.85 13.79
N GLY A 88 -11.44 7.74 13.73
CA GLY A 88 -10.63 7.14 14.79
C GLY A 88 -10.78 7.88 16.14
N LEU A 89 -10.82 9.21 16.10
CA LEU A 89 -11.05 10.03 17.29
C LEU A 89 -12.45 9.81 17.87
N LEU A 90 -13.50 9.84 17.02
CA LEU A 90 -14.88 9.62 17.47
C LEU A 90 -15.10 8.21 18.02
N ASN A 91 -14.47 7.19 17.42
CA ASN A 91 -14.50 5.83 17.94
C ASN A 91 -13.85 5.75 19.32
N SER A 92 -12.71 6.42 19.53
CA SER A 92 -12.05 6.50 20.84
C SER A 92 -12.92 7.21 21.89
N LEU A 93 -13.65 8.27 21.51
CA LEU A 93 -14.65 8.90 22.38
C LEU A 93 -15.81 7.97 22.73
N ALA A 94 -16.35 7.23 21.76
CA ALA A 94 -17.45 6.29 21.98
C ALA A 94 -17.04 5.09 22.84
N SER A 95 -15.78 4.63 22.73
CA SER A 95 -15.25 3.53 23.54
C SER A 95 -14.55 4.00 24.82
N LEU A 96 -14.63 5.28 25.18
CA LEU A 96 -13.90 5.84 26.30
C LEU A 96 -14.43 5.27 27.62
N GLU A 97 -13.54 4.73 28.46
CA GLU A 97 -13.92 4.16 29.76
C GLU A 97 -13.43 5.00 30.94
N ALA A 98 -14.29 5.14 31.96
CA ALA A 98 -13.93 5.64 33.27
C ALA A 98 -13.31 4.50 34.08
N GLU A 99 -11.98 4.50 34.22
CA GLU A 99 -11.23 3.44 34.92
C GLU A 99 -11.57 3.39 36.40
N ARG A 100 -11.67 4.58 37.00
CA ARG A 100 -11.94 4.73 38.44
C ARG A 100 -12.54 6.10 38.74
N GLU A 101 -13.59 6.10 39.55
CA GLU A 101 -14.10 7.34 40.13
C GLU A 101 -13.18 7.82 41.27
N VAL A 102 -12.84 9.11 41.24
CA VAL A 102 -11.96 9.75 42.24
C VAL A 102 -12.79 10.57 43.21
N ALA A 103 -13.82 11.26 42.71
CA ALA A 103 -14.76 12.01 43.53
C ALA A 103 -16.16 11.93 42.90
N SER A 104 -17.16 11.59 43.70
CA SER A 104 -18.56 11.57 43.27
C SER A 104 -19.14 12.98 43.12
N SER A 105 -18.61 13.94 43.87
CA SER A 105 -18.94 15.37 43.78
C SER A 105 -17.74 16.21 44.24
N ALA A 106 -16.96 16.75 43.31
CA ALA A 106 -15.88 17.69 43.59
C ALA A 106 -16.38 19.15 43.46
N GLU A 107 -16.20 19.94 44.52
CA GLU A 107 -16.45 21.40 44.48
C GLU A 107 -15.21 22.17 44.01
N ASP A 108 -14.02 21.67 44.36
CA ASP A 108 -12.74 22.22 43.94
C ASP A 108 -12.14 21.36 42.81
N LEU A 109 -11.97 21.98 41.64
CA LEU A 109 -11.43 21.35 40.43
C LEU A 109 -9.94 21.62 40.22
N GLU A 110 -9.33 22.50 41.04
CA GLU A 110 -7.92 22.88 40.93
C GLU A 110 -6.98 21.69 41.13
N PRO A 111 -7.15 20.82 42.15
CA PRO A 111 -6.23 19.70 42.40
C PRO A 111 -6.17 18.70 41.24
N PHE A 112 -7.24 18.63 40.45
CA PHE A 112 -7.36 17.75 39.29
C PHE A 112 -6.89 18.40 37.99
N GLY A 113 -6.55 19.70 38.00
CA GLY A 113 -6.28 20.47 36.78
C GLY A 113 -7.51 20.67 35.90
N LEU A 114 -8.73 20.55 36.46
CA LEU A 114 -9.98 20.64 35.70
C LEU A 114 -10.60 22.05 35.72
N SER A 115 -10.06 22.97 36.52
CA SER A 115 -10.35 24.41 36.43
C SER A 115 -9.81 25.04 35.15
N THR A 116 -8.68 24.54 34.65
CA THR A 116 -8.07 24.90 33.36
C THR A 116 -7.56 23.61 32.72
N PRO A 117 -8.47 22.85 32.06
CA PRO A 117 -8.17 21.52 31.53
C PRO A 117 -7.00 21.56 30.55
N ALA A 118 -6.21 20.48 30.54
CA ALA A 118 -5.16 20.28 29.54
C ALA A 118 -5.75 20.08 28.13
N LEU A 119 -6.95 19.52 28.05
CA LEU A 119 -7.71 19.33 26.82
C LEU A 119 -9.21 19.38 27.10
N GLN A 120 -9.98 20.06 26.24
CA GLN A 120 -11.43 19.93 26.18
C GLN A 120 -11.83 19.42 24.80
N LEU A 121 -12.70 18.41 24.78
CA LEU A 121 -13.34 17.91 23.56
C LEU A 121 -14.82 18.22 23.63
N ARG A 122 -15.31 19.02 22.70
CA ARG A 122 -16.74 19.34 22.60
C ARG A 122 -17.27 18.69 21.35
N PHE A 123 -18.37 17.95 21.44
CA PHE A 123 -18.96 17.32 20.27
C PHE A 123 -20.48 17.42 20.28
N LYS A 124 -21.06 17.53 19.09
CA LYS A 124 -22.51 17.65 18.90
C LYS A 124 -23.11 16.27 18.62
N ASP A 125 -23.70 15.67 19.64
CA ASP A 125 -24.43 14.41 19.61
C ASP A 125 -25.92 14.69 19.32
N GLY A 126 -26.32 14.52 18.06
CA GLY A 126 -27.63 14.98 17.58
C GLY A 126 -27.76 16.50 17.68
N GLU A 127 -28.66 16.99 18.55
CA GLU A 127 -28.82 18.42 18.82
C GLU A 127 -28.10 18.90 20.10
N THR A 128 -27.50 17.98 20.85
CA THR A 128 -26.92 18.28 22.17
C THR A 128 -25.41 18.39 22.09
N TRP A 129 -24.85 19.47 22.60
CA TRP A 129 -23.40 19.56 22.82
C TRP A 129 -23.02 18.85 24.12
N ARG A 130 -22.02 17.99 24.04
CA ARG A 130 -21.34 17.38 25.20
C ARG A 130 -19.88 17.82 25.23
N THR A 131 -19.30 17.84 26.43
CA THR A 131 -17.92 18.26 26.67
C THR A 131 -17.21 17.25 27.55
N LEU A 132 -16.10 16.71 27.09
CA LEU A 132 -15.14 15.98 27.91
C LEU A 132 -13.99 16.94 28.26
N SER A 133 -13.70 17.11 29.55
CA SER A 133 -12.52 17.85 30.01
C SER A 133 -11.49 16.89 30.60
N LEU A 134 -10.25 16.94 30.13
CA LEU A 134 -9.10 16.21 30.69
C LEU A 134 -8.19 17.19 31.40
N GLY A 135 -7.90 16.93 32.66
CA GLY A 135 -7.04 17.74 33.52
C GLY A 135 -5.61 17.21 33.61
N ASN A 136 -5.04 17.23 34.79
CA ASN A 136 -3.68 16.78 35.05
C ASN A 136 -3.58 15.24 34.99
N ARG A 137 -2.36 14.74 34.75
CA ARG A 137 -2.04 13.34 35.02
C ARG A 137 -2.16 13.06 36.52
N ASN A 138 -2.60 11.86 36.86
CA ASN A 138 -2.57 11.37 38.23
C ASN A 138 -1.10 11.19 38.71
N PRO A 139 -0.87 11.04 40.02
CA PRO A 139 0.49 10.91 40.57
C PRO A 139 1.31 9.72 40.03
N THR A 140 0.64 8.65 39.58
CA THR A 140 1.27 7.47 38.99
C THR A 140 1.60 7.65 37.50
N GLY A 141 1.04 8.66 36.84
CA GLY A 141 1.32 9.03 35.45
C GLY A 141 0.61 8.17 34.39
N ASP A 142 -0.20 7.20 34.80
CA ASP A 142 -0.88 6.21 33.96
C ASP A 142 -2.29 6.65 33.50
N SER A 143 -2.89 7.64 34.16
CA SER A 143 -4.23 8.15 33.82
C SER A 143 -4.30 9.69 33.93
N TYR A 144 -5.29 10.29 33.27
CA TYR A 144 -5.68 11.70 33.43
C TYR A 144 -6.96 11.81 34.26
N TYR A 145 -7.07 12.86 35.08
CA TYR A 145 -8.36 13.24 35.66
C TYR A 145 -9.28 13.77 34.56
N ALA A 146 -10.54 13.34 34.57
CA ALA A 146 -11.53 13.74 33.59
C ALA A 146 -12.89 14.04 34.22
N ARG A 147 -13.68 14.86 33.53
CA ARG A 147 -15.10 15.12 33.82
C ARG A 147 -15.89 15.32 32.54
N VAL A 148 -17.19 15.06 32.60
CA VAL A 148 -18.15 15.29 31.52
C VAL A 148 -19.04 16.48 31.86
N ASP A 149 -19.27 17.35 30.88
CA ASP A 149 -20.16 18.51 30.95
C ASP A 149 -19.94 19.35 32.23
N ALA A 150 -21.03 19.67 32.92
CA ALA A 150 -21.02 20.33 34.22
C ALA A 150 -21.25 19.34 35.38
N GLU A 151 -21.03 18.04 35.16
CA GLU A 151 -21.13 17.05 36.23
C GLU A 151 -20.06 17.30 37.31
N ARG A 152 -20.42 17.02 38.57
CA ARG A 152 -19.49 17.14 39.70
C ARG A 152 -18.60 15.91 39.87
N ARG A 153 -18.87 14.84 39.13
CA ARG A 153 -18.13 13.59 39.19
C ARG A 153 -16.78 13.75 38.49
N VAL A 154 -15.71 13.34 39.17
CA VAL A 154 -14.35 13.29 38.62
C VAL A 154 -13.89 11.84 38.60
N PHE A 155 -13.37 11.40 37.46
CA PHE A 155 -12.90 10.04 37.23
C PHE A 155 -11.54 10.03 36.52
N LEU A 156 -10.94 8.84 36.39
CA LEU A 156 -9.69 8.62 35.67
C LEU A 156 -9.95 8.01 34.29
N VAL A 157 -9.19 8.51 33.32
CA VAL A 157 -9.13 7.99 31.94
C VAL A 157 -7.70 7.57 31.63
N ALA A 158 -7.53 6.39 31.03
CA ALA A 158 -6.23 5.85 30.66
C ALA A 158 -5.39 6.85 29.84
N SER A 159 -4.11 7.01 30.17
CA SER A 159 -3.20 7.93 29.47
C SER A 159 -2.98 7.57 27.99
N GLY A 160 -3.18 6.31 27.61
CA GLY A 160 -3.11 5.85 26.22
C GLY A 160 -4.14 6.50 25.29
N GLN A 161 -5.24 7.05 25.82
CA GLN A 161 -6.24 7.77 25.03
C GLN A 161 -5.74 9.14 24.54
N TRP A 162 -4.72 9.71 25.20
CA TRP A 162 -4.25 11.06 24.92
C TRP A 162 -3.83 11.26 23.46
N GLY A 163 -3.04 10.35 22.87
CA GLY A 163 -2.56 10.52 21.50
C GLY A 163 -3.65 10.49 20.42
N VAL A 164 -4.81 9.89 20.73
CA VAL A 164 -5.96 9.84 19.81
C VAL A 164 -6.89 11.03 20.01
N LEU A 165 -7.05 11.48 21.26
CA LEU A 165 -7.94 12.57 21.65
C LEU A 165 -7.30 13.95 21.43
N HIS A 166 -5.99 14.09 21.67
CA HIS A 166 -5.22 15.32 21.53
C HIS A 166 -4.58 15.40 20.14
N LYS A 167 -5.42 15.38 19.10
CA LYS A 167 -4.95 15.54 17.72
C LYS A 167 -4.82 17.00 17.34
N GLY A 168 -3.68 17.33 16.75
CA GLY A 168 -3.43 18.64 16.18
C GLY A 168 -4.09 18.82 14.81
N VAL A 169 -4.06 20.06 14.34
CA VAL A 169 -4.63 20.45 13.05
C VAL A 169 -4.01 19.64 11.90
N SER A 170 -2.67 19.53 11.82
CA SER A 170 -1.97 18.77 10.78
C SER A 170 -2.29 17.27 10.76
N GLU A 171 -2.77 16.70 11.86
CA GLU A 171 -3.18 15.29 11.94
C GLU A 171 -4.60 15.04 11.45
N LEU A 172 -5.43 16.09 11.40
CA LEU A 172 -6.85 16.02 11.07
C LEU A 172 -7.18 16.57 9.69
N ARG A 173 -6.24 17.23 9.02
CA ARG A 173 -6.38 17.67 7.62
C ARG A 173 -6.16 16.51 6.65
N ARG A 174 -6.85 16.53 5.51
CA ARG A 174 -6.62 15.61 4.39
C ARG A 174 -5.13 15.62 4.01
N ARG A 175 -4.55 14.43 3.90
CA ARG A 175 -3.14 14.23 3.53
C ARG A 175 -2.95 13.72 2.10
N ASP A 176 -4.00 13.19 1.48
CA ASP A 176 -3.92 12.67 0.12
C ASP A 176 -3.84 13.82 -0.88
N LEU A 177 -2.76 13.88 -1.68
CA LEU A 177 -2.54 14.97 -2.63
C LEU A 177 -3.43 14.86 -3.87
N PHE A 178 -3.92 13.66 -4.18
CA PHE A 178 -4.66 13.35 -5.40
C PHE A 178 -5.78 12.34 -5.14
N SER A 179 -6.80 12.35 -6.00
CA SER A 179 -7.92 11.41 -5.96
C SER A 179 -8.33 11.00 -7.37
N PHE A 180 -7.54 10.14 -8.00
CA PHE A 180 -7.83 9.55 -9.32
C PHE A 180 -7.64 8.03 -9.33
N GLU A 181 -8.24 7.37 -10.31
CA GLU A 181 -7.95 5.97 -10.65
C GLU A 181 -6.97 5.92 -11.83
N ASN A 182 -6.02 4.98 -11.82
CA ASN A 182 -5.03 4.89 -12.91
C ASN A 182 -5.67 4.66 -14.27
N SER A 183 -6.84 3.98 -14.30
CA SER A 183 -7.61 3.76 -15.52
C SER A 183 -8.08 5.05 -16.20
N ASP A 184 -8.21 6.13 -15.43
CA ASP A 184 -8.68 7.43 -15.91
C ASP A 184 -7.55 8.28 -16.49
N VAL A 185 -6.29 7.93 -16.23
CA VAL A 185 -5.15 8.70 -16.75
C VAL A 185 -4.93 8.41 -18.24
N LYS A 186 -4.92 9.46 -19.04
CA LYS A 186 -4.69 9.43 -20.50
C LYS A 186 -3.32 9.94 -20.91
N GLU A 187 -2.71 10.83 -20.13
CA GLU A 187 -1.35 11.31 -20.37
C GLU A 187 -0.64 11.43 -19.03
N LEU A 188 0.61 10.98 -18.99
CA LEU A 188 1.57 11.24 -17.92
C LEU A 188 2.73 12.02 -18.54
N ARG A 189 3.03 13.19 -17.97
CA ARG A 189 4.19 14.01 -18.30
C ARG A 189 5.00 14.30 -17.04
N VAL A 190 6.30 14.04 -17.08
CA VAL A 190 7.26 14.33 -16.02
C VAL A 190 8.33 15.24 -16.60
N SER A 191 8.43 16.46 -16.07
CA SER A 191 9.39 17.48 -16.50
C SER A 191 10.37 17.79 -15.37
N TRP A 192 11.66 17.70 -15.65
CA TRP A 192 12.74 17.97 -14.71
C TRP A 192 13.33 19.37 -14.94
N SER A 193 13.80 20.00 -13.87
CA SER A 193 14.39 21.35 -13.91
C SER A 193 15.64 21.49 -14.80
N ASP A 194 16.32 20.38 -15.10
CA ASP A 194 17.48 20.33 -16.01
C ASP A 194 17.10 20.17 -17.49
N GLY A 195 15.79 20.12 -17.79
CA GLY A 195 15.25 20.02 -19.14
C GLY A 195 14.93 18.60 -19.62
N ARG A 196 15.17 17.56 -18.81
CA ARG A 196 14.67 16.21 -19.11
C ARG A 196 13.15 16.19 -19.08
N GLU A 197 12.55 15.48 -20.03
CA GLU A 197 11.09 15.29 -20.10
C GLU A 197 10.76 13.86 -20.52
N VAL A 198 9.78 13.27 -19.83
CA VAL A 198 9.18 11.98 -20.15
C VAL A 198 7.68 12.20 -20.34
N ALA A 199 7.15 11.88 -21.51
CA ALA A 199 5.73 12.04 -21.83
C ALA A 199 5.17 10.80 -22.55
N VAL A 200 4.19 10.16 -21.93
CA VAL A 200 3.49 8.99 -22.47
C VAL A 200 1.98 9.21 -22.49
N VAL A 201 1.35 8.65 -23.51
CA VAL A 201 -0.11 8.75 -23.76
C VAL A 201 -0.71 7.35 -23.81
N ARG A 202 -1.91 7.20 -23.27
CA ARG A 202 -2.66 5.95 -23.33
C ARG A 202 -3.52 5.95 -24.59
N SER A 203 -3.23 5.02 -25.49
CA SER A 203 -3.98 4.78 -26.73
C SER A 203 -5.43 4.34 -26.46
N SER A 204 -6.27 4.35 -27.49
CA SER A 204 -7.64 3.84 -27.42
C SER A 204 -7.71 2.33 -27.10
N GLY A 205 -6.68 1.57 -27.49
CA GLY A 205 -6.54 0.15 -27.15
C GLY A 205 -6.03 -0.11 -25.73
N GLY A 206 -5.73 0.93 -24.95
CA GLY A 206 -5.24 0.82 -23.57
C GLY A 206 -3.72 0.68 -23.44
N ALA A 207 -2.98 0.54 -24.54
CA ALA A 207 -1.52 0.54 -24.52
C ALA A 207 -0.95 1.94 -24.28
N TRP A 208 0.17 2.03 -23.56
CA TRP A 208 0.93 3.26 -23.40
C TRP A 208 1.91 3.44 -24.56
N GLU A 209 2.01 4.66 -25.06
CA GLU A 209 2.86 5.04 -26.19
C GLU A 209 3.58 6.35 -25.88
N VAL A 210 4.70 6.61 -26.56
CA VAL A 210 5.38 7.90 -26.44
C VAL A 210 4.52 8.98 -27.10
N SER A 211 4.41 10.15 -26.46
CA SER A 211 3.65 11.25 -27.05
C SER A 211 4.22 11.63 -28.43
N GLY A 212 3.40 11.45 -29.47
CA GLY A 212 3.75 11.80 -30.86
C GLY A 212 4.59 10.78 -31.64
N ARG A 213 4.91 9.59 -31.09
CA ARG A 213 5.62 8.52 -31.81
C ARG A 213 5.35 7.12 -31.23
N SER A 214 5.49 6.08 -32.04
CA SER A 214 5.22 4.69 -31.64
C SER A 214 6.39 3.96 -30.97
N GLU A 215 7.60 4.54 -30.97
CA GLU A 215 8.81 3.91 -30.41
C GLU A 215 9.54 4.79 -29.39
N PRO A 216 10.23 4.20 -28.39
CA PRO A 216 10.22 2.77 -28.07
C PRO A 216 8.85 2.30 -27.54
N ALA A 217 8.62 0.99 -27.56
CA ALA A 217 7.47 0.40 -26.88
C ALA A 217 7.54 0.70 -25.37
N ILE A 218 6.40 0.98 -24.75
CA ILE A 218 6.32 1.35 -23.34
C ILE A 218 5.69 0.22 -22.54
N LYS A 219 6.35 -0.20 -21.45
CA LYS A 219 5.83 -1.24 -20.57
C LYS A 219 4.76 -0.63 -19.67
N ALA A 220 3.50 -1.00 -19.91
CA ALA A 220 2.36 -0.46 -19.18
C ALA A 220 2.55 -0.53 -17.65
N ALA A 221 3.02 -1.68 -17.14
CA ALA A 221 3.26 -1.88 -15.71
C ALA A 221 4.25 -0.86 -15.09
N LYS A 222 5.20 -0.33 -15.86
CA LYS A 222 6.11 0.71 -15.37
C LYS A 222 5.41 2.06 -15.23
N VAL A 223 4.54 2.41 -16.17
CA VAL A 223 3.70 3.61 -16.08
C VAL A 223 2.70 3.51 -14.93
N GLU A 224 2.00 2.37 -14.81
CA GLU A 224 1.04 2.15 -13.72
C GLU A 224 1.69 2.28 -12.34
N ARG A 225 2.93 1.79 -12.18
CA ARG A 225 3.68 1.95 -10.93
C ARG A 225 3.93 3.42 -10.59
N VAL A 226 4.30 4.24 -11.57
CA VAL A 226 4.50 5.68 -11.37
C VAL A 226 3.17 6.36 -10.97
N LEU A 227 2.06 5.98 -11.63
CA LEU A 227 0.74 6.49 -11.29
C LEU A 227 0.31 6.10 -9.87
N ASP A 228 0.60 4.87 -9.44
CA ASP A 228 0.34 4.41 -8.08
C ASP A 228 1.15 5.21 -7.04
N GLU A 229 2.44 5.46 -7.29
CA GLU A 229 3.28 6.28 -6.40
C GLU A 229 2.70 7.69 -6.22
N ILE A 230 2.16 8.28 -7.28
CA ILE A 230 1.51 9.60 -7.23
C ILE A 230 0.15 9.52 -6.55
N ARG A 231 -0.67 8.52 -6.89
CA ARG A 231 -2.03 8.33 -6.35
C ARG A 231 -2.00 8.14 -4.85
N TRP A 232 -1.06 7.33 -4.34
CA TRP A 232 -0.92 7.03 -2.92
C TRP A 232 -0.03 8.02 -2.18
N LEU A 233 0.38 9.10 -2.83
CA LEU A 233 1.22 10.13 -2.23
C LEU A 233 0.46 10.86 -1.12
N ARG A 234 1.01 10.79 0.10
CA ARG A 234 0.45 11.48 1.27
C ARG A 234 1.41 12.51 1.82
N ALA A 235 0.88 13.64 2.26
CA ALA A 235 1.59 14.66 3.00
C ALA A 235 2.09 14.10 4.35
N ARG A 236 3.38 14.31 4.63
CA ARG A 236 4.02 14.04 5.93
C ARG A 236 3.79 15.18 6.89
N ASP A 237 3.96 16.42 6.43
CA ASP A 237 3.66 17.62 7.19
C ASP A 237 3.21 18.78 6.28
N PHE A 238 2.71 19.86 6.88
CA PHE A 238 2.30 21.09 6.22
C PHE A 238 3.33 22.18 6.51
N LEU A 239 3.91 22.78 5.48
CA LEU A 239 4.96 23.79 5.64
C LEU A 239 4.40 25.19 5.90
N GLU A 240 3.22 25.50 5.37
CA GLU A 240 2.62 26.83 5.47
C GLU A 240 1.08 26.77 5.51
N ASP A 241 0.50 27.58 6.40
CA ASP A 241 -0.96 27.81 6.52
C ASP A 241 -1.38 29.18 5.96
N GLY A 242 -0.42 29.97 5.45
CA GLY A 242 -0.57 31.34 4.98
C GLY A 242 -0.30 31.53 3.47
N PRO A 243 -0.01 32.76 3.00
CA PRO A 243 0.29 33.02 1.60
C PRO A 243 1.50 32.20 1.12
N VAL A 244 1.25 31.32 0.16
CA VAL A 244 2.21 30.33 -0.31
C VAL A 244 3.46 30.99 -0.90
N ASN A 245 4.63 30.71 -0.32
CA ASN A 245 5.92 31.16 -0.83
C ASN A 245 6.61 30.07 -1.67
N LEU A 246 6.14 29.85 -2.90
CA LEU A 246 6.69 28.82 -3.78
C LEU A 246 8.22 28.91 -3.98
N PRO A 247 8.83 30.09 -4.21
CA PRO A 247 10.28 30.18 -4.37
C PRO A 247 11.08 29.73 -3.15
N ALA A 248 10.60 30.00 -1.92
CA ALA A 248 11.29 29.59 -0.70
C ALA A 248 11.41 28.06 -0.57
N HIS A 249 10.44 27.32 -1.14
CA HIS A 249 10.38 25.86 -1.13
C HIS A 249 10.96 25.23 -2.40
N GLY A 250 11.47 26.04 -3.33
CA GLY A 250 11.95 25.57 -4.63
C GLY A 250 10.84 25.01 -5.51
N LEU A 251 9.62 25.55 -5.40
CA LEU A 251 8.45 25.20 -6.21
C LEU A 251 8.18 26.20 -7.35
N ASP A 252 8.98 27.27 -7.44
CA ASP A 252 8.94 28.25 -8.53
C ASP A 252 10.38 28.71 -8.89
N PRO A 253 11.04 28.07 -9.87
CA PRO A 253 10.59 26.86 -10.59
C PRO A 253 10.75 25.58 -9.75
N PRO A 254 9.94 24.53 -10.00
CA PRO A 254 10.06 23.24 -9.32
C PRO A 254 11.23 22.40 -9.82
N LEU A 255 11.77 21.52 -8.97
CA LEU A 255 12.77 20.50 -9.33
C LEU A 255 12.19 19.49 -10.33
N VAL A 256 10.95 19.03 -10.07
CA VAL A 256 10.18 18.14 -10.94
C VAL A 256 8.73 18.60 -10.99
N LYS A 257 8.13 18.60 -12.18
CA LYS A 257 6.70 18.81 -12.40
C LYS A 257 6.10 17.57 -13.05
N VAL A 258 5.12 16.97 -12.40
CA VAL A 258 4.30 15.89 -12.97
C VAL A 258 2.95 16.46 -13.37
N GLU A 259 2.49 16.13 -14.58
CA GLU A 259 1.19 16.54 -15.11
C GLU A 259 0.45 15.30 -15.63
N LEU A 260 -0.80 15.15 -15.20
CA LEU A 260 -1.71 14.09 -15.60
C LEU A 260 -2.90 14.70 -16.34
N HIS A 261 -3.25 14.13 -17.50
CA HIS A 261 -4.53 14.41 -18.16
C HIS A 261 -5.49 13.24 -17.94
N LEU A 262 -6.68 13.53 -17.46
CA LEU A 262 -7.69 12.52 -17.13
C LEU A 262 -8.72 12.35 -18.26
N SER A 263 -9.41 11.22 -18.24
CA SER A 263 -10.39 10.79 -19.25
C SER A 263 -11.63 11.69 -19.31
N ASP A 264 -11.99 12.34 -18.19
CA ASP A 264 -13.08 13.30 -18.05
C ASP A 264 -12.70 14.73 -18.48
N GLY A 265 -11.46 14.93 -18.94
CA GLY A 265 -10.90 16.24 -19.29
C GLY A 265 -10.27 16.99 -18.10
N GLY A 266 -10.33 16.42 -16.90
CA GLY A 266 -9.65 16.91 -15.71
C GLY A 266 -8.13 16.87 -15.84
N ARG A 267 -7.46 17.64 -14.98
CA ARG A 267 -5.99 17.67 -14.90
C ARG A 267 -5.56 17.59 -13.44
N ALA A 268 -4.54 16.79 -13.18
CA ALA A 268 -3.85 16.77 -11.90
C ALA A 268 -2.38 17.15 -12.11
N SER A 269 -1.82 17.92 -11.19
CA SER A 269 -0.40 18.30 -11.25
C SER A 269 0.27 18.22 -9.89
N LEU A 270 1.50 17.71 -9.88
CA LEU A 270 2.39 17.68 -8.73
C LEU A 270 3.63 18.50 -9.05
N ALA A 271 3.95 19.48 -8.23
CA ALA A 271 5.25 20.15 -8.23
C ALA A 271 6.06 19.64 -7.04
N LEU A 272 7.30 19.23 -7.29
CA LEU A 272 8.28 18.82 -6.28
C LEU A 272 9.41 19.83 -6.24
N GLY A 273 9.75 20.30 -5.04
CA GLY A 273 10.75 21.32 -4.80
C GLY A 273 12.02 20.78 -4.17
N ARG A 274 12.63 21.58 -3.29
CA ARG A 274 13.90 21.23 -2.65
C ARG A 274 13.71 20.09 -1.65
N LYS A 275 14.74 19.22 -1.55
CA LYS A 275 14.91 18.26 -0.46
C LYS A 275 15.33 18.99 0.81
N GLY A 276 14.50 18.93 1.84
CA GLY A 276 14.78 19.47 3.17
C GLY A 276 15.84 18.65 3.92
N ASP A 277 16.20 19.13 5.12
CA ASP A 277 17.29 18.56 5.91
C ASP A 277 17.02 17.11 6.38
N GLU A 278 15.76 16.75 6.58
CA GLU A 278 15.33 15.39 6.97
C GLU A 278 15.17 14.43 5.78
N GLY A 279 15.47 14.90 4.57
CA GLY A 279 15.34 14.12 3.34
C GLY A 279 13.95 14.15 2.70
N ASP A 280 12.99 14.84 3.31
CA ASP A 280 11.67 15.10 2.72
C ASP A 280 11.73 16.12 1.58
N LEU A 281 10.76 16.09 0.68
CA LEU A 281 10.62 17.06 -0.41
C LEU A 281 9.46 17.99 -0.14
N ALA A 282 9.65 19.28 -0.39
CA ALA A 282 8.51 20.18 -0.53
C ALA A 282 7.69 19.78 -1.77
N ALA A 283 6.37 19.78 -1.64
CA ALA A 283 5.46 19.42 -2.71
C ALA A 283 4.21 20.31 -2.73
N LEU A 284 3.63 20.47 -3.91
CA LEU A 284 2.34 21.12 -4.12
C LEU A 284 1.50 20.31 -5.12
N GLY A 285 0.34 19.84 -4.67
CA GLY A 285 -0.64 19.15 -5.51
C GLY A 285 -1.74 20.10 -6.00
N SER A 286 -2.33 19.82 -7.16
CA SER A 286 -3.46 20.59 -7.69
C SER A 286 -4.75 20.41 -6.89
N GLU A 287 -4.94 19.27 -6.22
CA GLU A 287 -6.15 19.00 -5.41
C GLU A 287 -5.97 19.33 -3.92
N LEU A 288 -4.73 19.37 -3.45
CA LEU A 288 -4.36 19.82 -2.11
C LEU A 288 -3.47 21.07 -2.23
N PRO A 289 -4.04 22.28 -2.28
CA PRO A 289 -3.32 23.52 -2.59
C PRO A 289 -2.54 24.08 -1.39
N PHE A 290 -1.89 23.20 -0.62
CA PHE A 290 -0.98 23.54 0.47
C PHE A 290 0.42 23.08 0.12
N VAL A 291 1.42 23.83 0.54
CA VAL A 291 2.80 23.34 0.47
C VAL A 291 3.00 22.34 1.60
N VAL A 292 3.30 21.11 1.23
CA VAL A 292 3.46 19.99 2.15
C VAL A 292 4.84 19.38 2.00
N THR A 293 5.25 18.56 2.96
CA THR A 293 6.37 17.64 2.79
C THR A 293 5.89 16.27 2.34
N VAL A 294 6.65 15.61 1.48
CA VAL A 294 6.42 14.24 1.04
C VAL A 294 7.72 13.44 1.09
N SER A 295 7.63 12.11 0.96
CA SER A 295 8.82 11.24 0.95
C SER A 295 9.81 11.66 -0.13
N GLY A 296 11.09 11.77 0.24
CA GLY A 296 12.19 11.99 -0.69
C GLY A 296 12.37 10.89 -1.73
N ASP A 297 12.00 9.66 -1.37
CA ASP A 297 12.12 8.47 -2.22
C ASP A 297 11.30 8.59 -3.52
N LEU A 298 10.30 9.48 -3.56
CA LEU A 298 9.49 9.72 -4.75
C LEU A 298 10.36 10.12 -5.95
N LEU A 299 11.45 10.87 -5.76
CA LEU A 299 12.33 11.26 -6.87
C LEU A 299 12.96 10.05 -7.56
N ASP A 300 13.33 9.02 -6.80
CA ASP A 300 13.95 7.81 -7.33
C ASP A 300 12.92 6.88 -8.02
N ARG A 301 11.63 7.15 -7.84
CA ARG A 301 10.51 6.40 -8.45
C ARG A 301 9.97 7.05 -9.71
N LEU A 302 10.28 8.33 -9.95
CA LEU A 302 9.83 9.04 -11.15
C LEU A 302 10.77 8.77 -12.32
N PRO A 303 10.23 8.59 -13.54
CA PRO A 303 11.04 8.37 -14.72
C PRO A 303 11.81 9.64 -15.09
N ASP A 304 13.09 9.48 -15.33
CA ASP A 304 14.01 10.55 -15.72
C ASP A 304 14.32 10.54 -17.21
N SER A 305 14.02 9.42 -17.86
CA SER A 305 14.16 9.20 -19.29
C SER A 305 13.12 8.22 -19.80
N LEU A 306 12.89 8.20 -21.13
CA LEU A 306 11.99 7.22 -21.75
C LEU A 306 12.49 5.77 -21.58
N ALA A 307 13.79 5.58 -21.34
CA ALA A 307 14.37 4.27 -21.07
C ALA A 307 13.78 3.63 -19.79
N ASP A 308 13.40 4.43 -18.80
CA ASP A 308 12.81 3.94 -17.55
C ASP A 308 11.42 3.35 -17.76
N LEU A 309 10.72 3.76 -18.82
CA LEU A 309 9.38 3.27 -19.16
C LEU A 309 9.41 2.26 -20.33
N GLU A 310 10.57 2.06 -20.96
CA GLU A 310 10.72 1.17 -22.12
C GLU A 310 10.34 -0.27 -21.76
N ASP A 311 9.62 -0.91 -22.68
CA ASP A 311 9.40 -2.35 -22.65
C ASP A 311 10.64 -3.09 -23.10
N ARG A 312 11.37 -3.59 -22.10
CA ARG A 312 12.56 -4.41 -22.26
C ARG A 312 12.30 -5.88 -21.98
N SER A 313 11.05 -6.30 -21.93
CA SER A 313 10.69 -7.69 -21.69
C SER A 313 11.30 -8.58 -22.78
N LEU A 314 11.87 -9.72 -22.37
CA LEU A 314 12.47 -10.64 -23.34
C LEU A 314 11.42 -11.22 -24.29
N ILE A 315 10.28 -11.61 -23.74
CA ILE A 315 9.19 -12.33 -24.41
C ILE A 315 7.85 -11.72 -23.99
N ALA A 316 6.92 -11.58 -24.93
CA ALA A 316 5.55 -11.16 -24.64
C ALA A 316 4.73 -12.35 -24.09
N LEU A 317 4.94 -12.68 -22.81
CA LEU A 317 4.39 -13.89 -22.19
C LEU A 317 2.98 -13.70 -21.61
N ASP A 318 2.01 -14.37 -22.23
CA ASP A 318 0.73 -14.70 -21.60
C ASP A 318 0.84 -16.07 -20.90
N ALA A 319 1.05 -16.03 -19.58
CA ALA A 319 1.28 -17.22 -18.78
C ALA A 319 0.08 -18.19 -18.76
N GLU A 320 -1.14 -17.71 -19.03
CA GLU A 320 -2.35 -18.54 -19.04
C GLU A 320 -2.42 -19.44 -20.28
N ARG A 321 -1.73 -19.05 -21.36
CA ARG A 321 -1.61 -19.83 -22.60
C ARG A 321 -0.52 -20.90 -22.53
N VAL A 322 0.35 -20.88 -21.53
CA VAL A 322 1.44 -21.85 -21.41
C VAL A 322 0.91 -23.15 -20.82
N ASN A 323 0.87 -24.21 -21.62
CA ASN A 323 0.51 -25.55 -21.17
C ASN A 323 1.72 -26.48 -21.00
N GLU A 324 2.87 -26.11 -21.57
CA GLU A 324 4.08 -26.90 -21.48
C GLU A 324 5.33 -26.01 -21.41
N VAL A 325 6.29 -26.44 -20.60
CA VAL A 325 7.59 -25.80 -20.41
C VAL A 325 8.67 -26.86 -20.52
N ALA A 326 9.69 -26.62 -21.33
CA ALA A 326 10.85 -27.48 -21.46
C ALA A 326 12.14 -26.69 -21.25
N TRP A 327 13.11 -27.25 -20.54
CA TRP A 327 14.37 -26.57 -20.26
C TRP A 327 15.58 -27.49 -20.41
N THR A 328 16.73 -26.87 -20.60
CA THR A 328 18.06 -27.48 -20.48
C THR A 328 18.97 -26.47 -19.81
N VAL A 329 19.57 -26.78 -18.67
CA VAL A 329 20.48 -25.87 -17.94
C VAL A 329 21.69 -26.67 -17.49
N ALA A 330 22.89 -26.25 -17.88
CA ALA A 330 24.13 -26.94 -17.55
C ALA A 330 24.12 -28.46 -17.87
N GLY A 331 23.40 -28.86 -18.93
CA GLY A 331 23.22 -30.25 -19.35
C GLY A 331 22.08 -31.01 -18.66
N GLU A 332 21.42 -30.44 -17.65
CA GLU A 332 20.23 -31.00 -17.03
C GLU A 332 18.98 -30.61 -17.81
N THR A 333 18.20 -31.61 -18.25
CA THR A 333 16.96 -31.40 -19.01
C THR A 333 15.73 -31.65 -18.16
N GLY A 334 14.66 -30.89 -18.38
CA GLY A 334 13.37 -31.18 -17.78
C GLY A 334 12.21 -30.67 -18.63
N ARG A 335 11.02 -31.21 -18.36
CA ARG A 335 9.78 -30.86 -19.05
C ARG A 335 8.60 -30.94 -18.10
N ALA A 336 7.79 -29.90 -18.05
CA ALA A 336 6.57 -29.85 -17.25
C ALA A 336 5.35 -29.54 -18.13
N VAL A 337 4.23 -30.16 -17.82
CA VAL A 337 2.95 -29.98 -18.52
C VAL A 337 1.83 -29.64 -17.55
N SER A 338 0.91 -28.79 -17.97
CA SER A 338 -0.27 -28.40 -17.19
C SER A 338 -1.22 -29.58 -16.99
N ARG A 339 -1.83 -29.63 -15.80
CA ARG A 339 -2.85 -30.59 -15.34
C ARG A 339 -4.06 -29.84 -14.78
N GLY A 340 -4.66 -28.99 -15.61
CA GLY A 340 -5.83 -28.19 -15.24
C GLY A 340 -5.46 -26.72 -15.01
N GLU A 341 -6.26 -26.00 -14.21
CA GLU A 341 -6.08 -24.56 -14.02
C GLU A 341 -4.80 -24.20 -13.25
N THR A 342 -4.43 -24.99 -12.25
CA THR A 342 -3.29 -24.66 -11.36
C THR A 342 -2.29 -25.80 -11.18
N GLY A 343 -2.64 -27.02 -11.59
CA GLY A 343 -1.80 -28.21 -11.44
C GLY A 343 -0.78 -28.34 -12.56
N TRP A 344 0.40 -28.85 -12.22
CA TRP A 344 1.47 -29.15 -13.17
C TRP A 344 2.04 -30.55 -12.90
N ALA A 345 2.54 -31.21 -13.93
CA ALA A 345 3.22 -32.49 -13.81
C ALA A 345 4.59 -32.43 -14.49
N LEU A 346 5.60 -33.01 -13.84
CA LEU A 346 6.98 -33.07 -14.30
C LEU A 346 7.28 -34.41 -14.96
N GLU A 347 7.99 -34.39 -16.08
CA GLU A 347 8.46 -35.59 -16.77
C GLU A 347 9.58 -36.26 -15.97
N LYS A 348 9.42 -37.57 -15.74
CA LYS A 348 10.36 -38.46 -15.06
C LYS A 348 11.27 -39.16 -16.05
N ALA A 349 12.36 -39.71 -15.54
CA ALA A 349 13.17 -40.68 -16.27
C ALA A 349 12.28 -41.83 -16.80
N GLY A 350 12.19 -41.97 -18.13
CA GLY A 350 11.32 -42.93 -18.81
C GLY A 350 10.08 -42.34 -19.48
N GLY A 351 9.84 -41.02 -19.37
CA GLY A 351 8.77 -40.31 -20.10
C GLY A 351 7.41 -40.29 -19.39
N GLU A 352 7.33 -40.80 -18.16
CA GLU A 352 6.12 -40.70 -17.34
C GLU A 352 6.00 -39.31 -16.70
N PHE A 353 4.79 -38.77 -16.62
CA PHE A 353 4.55 -37.48 -15.96
C PHE A 353 4.02 -37.70 -14.54
N LYS A 354 4.72 -37.15 -13.54
CA LYS A 354 4.30 -37.15 -12.14
C LYS A 354 3.79 -35.78 -11.74
N GLU A 355 2.63 -35.74 -11.08
CA GLU A 355 2.05 -34.50 -10.56
C GLU A 355 2.98 -33.82 -9.53
N LEU A 356 3.14 -32.51 -9.65
CA LEU A 356 3.92 -31.68 -8.76
C LEU A 356 3.05 -31.21 -7.59
N ASN A 357 3.40 -31.65 -6.38
CA ASN A 357 2.79 -31.13 -5.15
C ASN A 357 2.98 -29.61 -5.04
N ASP A 358 4.13 -29.11 -5.50
CA ASP A 358 4.50 -27.69 -5.49
C ASP A 358 4.31 -27.03 -6.87
N SER A 359 3.13 -27.19 -7.48
CA SER A 359 2.80 -26.59 -8.78
C SER A 359 2.97 -25.06 -8.81
N TRP A 360 2.97 -24.39 -7.64
CA TRP A 360 3.27 -22.96 -7.50
C TRP A 360 4.68 -22.58 -7.95
N ARG A 361 5.65 -23.51 -8.01
CA ARG A 361 7.02 -23.23 -8.48
C ARG A 361 7.07 -22.91 -9.97
N ILE A 362 6.25 -23.56 -10.80
CA ILE A 362 6.11 -23.21 -12.22
C ILE A 362 5.54 -21.80 -12.36
N ARG A 363 4.56 -21.45 -11.54
CA ARG A 363 3.99 -20.09 -11.53
C ARG A 363 5.04 -19.05 -11.13
N SER A 364 5.90 -19.36 -10.16
CA SER A 364 7.04 -18.50 -9.81
C SER A 364 8.05 -18.34 -10.96
N LEU A 365 8.25 -19.36 -11.80
CA LEU A 365 9.10 -19.25 -12.99
C LEU A 365 8.47 -18.29 -14.02
N PHE A 366 7.15 -18.35 -14.23
CA PHE A 366 6.48 -17.42 -15.14
C PHE A 366 6.55 -15.97 -14.67
N TRP A 367 6.47 -15.74 -13.36
CA TRP A 367 6.64 -14.41 -12.79
C TRP A 367 8.06 -13.87 -13.05
N GLU A 368 9.08 -14.71 -12.84
CA GLU A 368 10.46 -14.34 -13.17
C GLU A 368 10.61 -13.98 -14.66
N LEU A 369 9.99 -14.73 -15.57
CA LEU A 369 10.06 -14.46 -17.01
C LEU A 369 9.34 -13.18 -17.44
N GLN A 370 8.20 -12.85 -16.81
CA GLN A 370 7.46 -11.62 -17.10
C GLN A 370 8.21 -10.36 -16.63
N ASP A 371 8.97 -10.50 -15.54
CA ASP A 371 9.79 -9.43 -14.98
C ASP A 371 11.20 -9.36 -15.59
N LEU A 372 11.60 -10.38 -16.36
CA LEU A 372 12.93 -10.46 -16.96
C LEU A 372 13.08 -9.46 -18.12
N GLU A 373 13.96 -8.50 -17.91
CA GLU A 373 14.24 -7.42 -18.86
C GLU A 373 15.69 -7.41 -19.32
N PHE A 374 15.92 -7.14 -20.61
CA PHE A 374 17.27 -6.96 -21.15
C PHE A 374 17.88 -5.62 -20.71
N ASP A 375 19.21 -5.60 -20.60
CA ASP A 375 19.99 -4.41 -20.23
C ASP A 375 20.46 -3.65 -21.46
N GLU A 376 20.92 -4.37 -22.49
CA GLU A 376 21.39 -3.80 -23.73
C GLU A 376 21.08 -4.66 -24.96
N LYS A 377 21.10 -4.04 -26.14
CA LYS A 377 21.05 -4.75 -27.43
C LYS A 377 22.47 -4.75 -28.02
N PRO A 378 23.08 -5.92 -28.28
CA PRO A 378 24.41 -6.00 -28.86
C PRO A 378 24.40 -5.38 -30.26
N ALA A 379 25.41 -4.55 -30.56
CA ALA A 379 25.56 -3.91 -31.87
C ALA A 379 25.69 -4.92 -33.02
N SER A 380 26.28 -6.09 -32.74
CA SER A 380 26.32 -7.23 -33.64
C SER A 380 25.99 -8.49 -32.84
N PRO A 381 24.82 -9.12 -33.06
CA PRO A 381 24.43 -10.31 -32.32
C PRO A 381 25.36 -11.49 -32.65
N PRO A 382 26.00 -12.13 -31.65
CA PRO A 382 26.81 -13.33 -31.90
C PRO A 382 25.92 -14.50 -32.35
N PRO A 383 26.47 -15.49 -33.07
CA PRO A 383 25.73 -16.72 -33.38
C PRO A 383 25.42 -17.51 -32.11
N VAL A 384 24.32 -18.26 -32.12
CA VAL A 384 23.96 -19.16 -31.01
C VAL A 384 25.05 -20.23 -30.84
N PRO A 385 25.62 -20.42 -29.65
CA PRO A 385 26.62 -21.44 -29.39
C PRO A 385 26.03 -22.86 -29.46
N ASP A 386 26.85 -23.83 -29.85
CA ASP A 386 26.52 -25.26 -29.85
C ASP A 386 27.67 -26.05 -29.18
N PRO A 387 27.45 -26.65 -27.99
CA PRO A 387 26.21 -26.67 -27.22
C PRO A 387 25.90 -25.33 -26.54
N VAL A 388 24.61 -25.03 -26.36
CA VAL A 388 24.15 -23.90 -25.54
C VAL A 388 24.18 -24.27 -24.06
N HIS A 389 24.51 -23.32 -23.18
CA HIS A 389 24.53 -23.55 -21.73
C HIS A 389 23.11 -23.73 -21.19
N GLY A 390 22.22 -22.80 -21.56
CA GLY A 390 20.86 -22.75 -21.08
C GLY A 390 19.83 -22.59 -22.20
N ARG A 391 18.70 -23.28 -22.05
CA ARG A 391 17.55 -23.23 -22.95
C ARG A 391 16.26 -23.32 -22.12
N LEU A 392 15.28 -22.49 -22.45
CA LEU A 392 13.92 -22.55 -21.90
C LEU A 392 12.92 -22.29 -23.03
N ALA A 393 12.01 -23.22 -23.25
CA ALA A 393 11.00 -23.14 -24.29
C ALA A 393 9.59 -23.27 -23.69
N LEU A 394 8.68 -22.41 -24.13
CA LEU A 394 7.30 -22.31 -23.69
C LEU A 394 6.36 -22.69 -24.82
N PHE A 395 5.30 -23.44 -24.51
CA PHE A 395 4.38 -23.98 -25.51
C PHE A 395 2.90 -23.87 -25.11
N GLU A 396 2.05 -23.64 -26.11
CA GLU A 396 0.60 -23.84 -26.08
C GLU A 396 0.28 -25.10 -26.90
N GLY A 397 0.18 -26.25 -26.22
CA GLY A 397 0.11 -27.54 -26.89
C GLY A 397 1.37 -27.83 -27.72
N ALA A 398 1.22 -27.93 -29.05
CA ALA A 398 2.35 -28.16 -29.96
C ALA A 398 2.94 -26.85 -30.55
N GLU A 399 2.32 -25.70 -30.25
CA GLU A 399 2.75 -24.41 -30.78
C GLU A 399 3.81 -23.78 -29.85
N PRO A 400 5.01 -23.43 -30.36
CA PRO A 400 5.99 -22.71 -29.57
C PRO A 400 5.55 -21.25 -29.36
N LEU A 401 5.37 -20.86 -28.10
CA LEU A 401 5.06 -19.48 -27.72
C LEU A 401 6.33 -18.61 -27.69
N GLY A 402 7.45 -19.21 -27.29
CA GLY A 402 8.77 -18.60 -27.43
C GLY A 402 9.84 -19.38 -26.69
N GLU A 403 11.08 -19.00 -26.94
CA GLU A 403 12.25 -19.71 -26.46
C GLU A 403 13.39 -18.73 -26.11
N LEU A 404 14.01 -18.98 -24.95
CA LEU A 404 15.20 -18.30 -24.47
C LEU A 404 16.39 -19.28 -24.55
N LEU A 405 17.52 -18.78 -25.04
CA LEU A 405 18.80 -19.49 -25.10
C LEU A 405 19.84 -18.57 -24.47
N TRP A 406 20.71 -19.06 -23.60
CA TRP A 406 21.72 -18.21 -22.95
C TRP A 406 23.08 -18.87 -22.80
N GLU A 407 24.13 -18.06 -22.76
CA GLU A 407 25.49 -18.50 -22.40
C GLU A 407 25.63 -18.74 -20.89
N ASP A 408 26.74 -19.36 -20.48
CA ASP A 408 27.05 -19.62 -19.08
C ASP A 408 27.20 -18.30 -18.28
N PRO A 409 26.33 -18.03 -17.28
CA PRO A 409 26.42 -16.83 -16.46
C PRO A 409 27.64 -16.82 -15.51
N GLU A 410 28.35 -17.94 -15.35
CA GLU A 410 29.58 -18.05 -14.56
C GLU A 410 30.85 -17.72 -15.35
N ARG A 411 30.71 -17.30 -16.62
CA ARG A 411 31.84 -16.90 -17.45
C ARG A 411 32.58 -15.70 -16.83
N GLN A 412 33.77 -15.96 -16.30
CA GLN A 412 34.59 -14.95 -15.62
C GLN A 412 34.88 -13.73 -16.51
N GLY A 413 34.68 -12.54 -15.96
CA GLY A 413 34.98 -11.26 -16.60
C GLY A 413 33.93 -10.76 -17.60
N ALA A 414 32.77 -11.41 -17.68
CA ALA A 414 31.64 -10.92 -18.47
C ALA A 414 30.75 -10.02 -17.62
N ASP A 415 30.62 -8.75 -18.02
CA ASP A 415 29.67 -7.80 -17.41
C ASP A 415 28.23 -8.07 -17.87
N GLN A 416 28.08 -8.77 -19.00
CA GLN A 416 26.80 -9.11 -19.64
C GLN A 416 26.88 -10.52 -20.24
N VAL A 417 25.75 -11.22 -20.22
CA VAL A 417 25.55 -12.53 -20.83
C VAL A 417 24.61 -12.36 -22.01
N THR A 418 24.96 -12.95 -23.16
CA THR A 418 24.06 -12.91 -24.31
C THR A 418 22.92 -13.91 -24.13
N VAL A 419 21.71 -13.42 -24.33
CA VAL A 419 20.48 -14.21 -24.39
C VAL A 419 19.90 -14.05 -25.79
N TRP A 420 19.64 -15.17 -26.47
CA TRP A 420 18.90 -15.20 -27.71
C TRP A 420 17.44 -15.52 -27.41
N VAL A 421 16.55 -14.69 -27.94
CA VAL A 421 15.11 -14.82 -27.77
C VAL A 421 14.48 -15.13 -29.12
N ARG A 422 13.72 -16.22 -29.16
CA ARG A 422 13.00 -16.68 -30.35
C ARG A 422 11.50 -16.55 -30.13
N GLU A 423 10.85 -15.74 -30.96
CA GLU A 423 9.39 -15.56 -30.99
C GLU A 423 8.93 -15.77 -32.44
N GLY A 424 8.20 -16.85 -32.70
CA GLY A 424 7.85 -17.28 -34.06
C GLY A 424 9.09 -17.56 -34.92
N SER A 425 9.24 -16.80 -36.01
CA SER A 425 10.41 -16.91 -36.92
C SER A 425 11.54 -15.94 -36.61
N GLU A 426 11.32 -15.01 -35.68
CA GLU A 426 12.29 -13.98 -35.31
C GLU A 426 13.24 -14.52 -34.24
N LEU A 427 14.53 -14.21 -34.40
CA LEU A 427 15.57 -14.48 -33.41
C LEU A 427 16.33 -13.17 -33.15
N LYS A 428 16.22 -12.67 -31.93
CA LYS A 428 16.95 -11.49 -31.46
C LYS A 428 17.96 -11.90 -30.40
N ALA A 429 19.09 -11.19 -30.31
CA ALA A 429 20.03 -11.35 -29.20
C ALA A 429 20.02 -10.08 -28.36
N VAL A 430 20.13 -10.25 -27.05
CA VAL A 430 20.14 -9.17 -26.06
C VAL A 430 21.15 -9.49 -24.94
N GLY A 431 21.67 -8.46 -24.29
CA GLY A 431 22.55 -8.58 -23.13
C GLY A 431 21.75 -8.51 -21.84
N LEU A 432 22.07 -9.40 -20.90
CA LEU A 432 21.56 -9.36 -19.53
C LEU A 432 22.71 -9.42 -18.53
N GLU A 433 22.55 -8.75 -17.40
CA GLU A 433 23.42 -8.98 -16.24
C GLU A 433 23.39 -10.45 -15.81
N PRO A 434 24.55 -11.07 -15.51
CA PRO A 434 24.63 -12.48 -15.11
C PRO A 434 23.69 -12.87 -13.96
N GLU A 435 23.47 -11.95 -13.02
CA GLU A 435 22.62 -12.19 -11.84
C GLU A 435 21.15 -12.41 -12.19
N LYS A 436 20.63 -11.79 -13.25
CA LYS A 436 19.27 -12.03 -13.74
C LYS A 436 19.12 -13.47 -14.24
N LEU A 437 20.12 -13.98 -14.94
CA LEU A 437 20.11 -15.37 -15.42
C LEU A 437 20.33 -16.38 -14.30
N ARG A 438 21.18 -16.08 -13.30
CA ARG A 438 21.32 -16.95 -12.11
C ARG A 438 19.98 -17.13 -11.40
N ARG A 439 19.24 -16.05 -11.18
CA ARG A 439 17.90 -16.12 -10.58
C ARG A 439 16.94 -16.95 -11.43
N LEU A 440 16.96 -16.79 -12.76
CA LEU A 440 16.17 -17.62 -13.66
C LEU A 440 16.53 -19.11 -13.53
N GLU A 441 17.83 -19.45 -13.53
CA GLU A 441 18.29 -20.82 -13.34
C GLU A 441 17.90 -21.40 -11.98
N GLU A 442 17.94 -20.61 -10.91
CA GLU A 442 17.46 -21.02 -9.59
C GLU A 442 15.96 -21.34 -9.61
N LYS A 443 15.13 -20.54 -10.29
CA LYS A 443 13.70 -20.85 -10.47
C LYS A 443 13.50 -22.16 -11.22
N ILE A 444 14.29 -22.41 -12.27
CA ILE A 444 14.24 -23.66 -13.04
C ILE A 444 14.66 -24.85 -12.18
N ARG A 445 15.76 -24.75 -11.43
CA ARG A 445 16.22 -25.81 -10.51
C ARG A 445 15.23 -26.05 -9.36
N ALA A 446 14.53 -25.02 -8.91
CA ALA A 446 13.49 -25.18 -7.90
C ALA A 446 12.34 -26.06 -8.41
N VAL A 447 12.01 -26.03 -9.71
CA VAL A 447 11.00 -26.92 -10.30
C VAL A 447 11.42 -28.38 -10.23
N THR A 448 12.70 -28.69 -10.48
CA THR A 448 13.23 -30.08 -10.44
C THR A 448 13.44 -30.58 -9.00
N ALA A 449 13.77 -29.71 -8.06
CA ALA A 449 13.97 -30.05 -6.64
C ALA A 449 12.68 -30.43 -5.89
N ALA A 450 11.51 -30.40 -6.53
CA ALA A 450 10.24 -30.83 -5.92
C ALA A 450 10.15 -32.36 -5.72
N GLU A 451 11.19 -33.11 -6.11
CA GLU A 451 11.21 -34.57 -6.10
C GLU A 451 12.05 -35.21 -4.99
N SER A 452 12.88 -34.42 -4.29
CA SER A 452 13.76 -34.89 -3.21
C SER A 452 13.09 -34.96 -1.84
#